data_AF-A0A2G6PE76-F1
#
_entry.id   AF-A0A2G6PE76-F1
#
_cell.length_a   1.000
_cell.length_b   1.000
_cell.length_c   1.000
_cell.angle_alpha   90.00
_cell.angle_beta   90.00
_cell.angle_gamma   90.00
#
_symmetry.space_group_name_H-M   'P 1'
#
loop_
_entity.id
_entity.type
_entity.pdbx_description
1 polymer ?
#
loop_
_entity_poly.entity_id
_entity_poly.type
_entity_poly.pdbx_seq_one_letter_code
_entity_poly.pdbx_strand_id
1 'polypeptide(L)'
;MSTSVQAALLQVTLDIALMGSVLYWALLLYRRPERFEQTFSALTGSGTLITLLALPLIYWSVHKATLNDMTLPLLLMLGLVIWSIAIIAHIVRHAFDTPLWLGSLYAFVYTIMSWTLTSWFTTPQTG
;
A
#
# COMPACT_ATOMS: atom_id res chain seq x y z
N MET A 1 21.55 19.64 -4.07
CA MET A 1 21.27 18.34 -4.71
C MET A 1 21.39 17.14 -3.75
N SER A 2 22.21 17.20 -2.70
CA SER A 2 22.30 16.11 -1.69
C SER A 2 21.14 16.06 -0.69
N THR A 3 20.56 17.21 -0.33
CA THR A 3 19.46 17.31 0.64
C THR A 3 18.16 16.66 0.17
N SER A 4 17.87 16.68 -1.13
CA SER A 4 16.68 16.05 -1.72
C SER A 4 16.78 14.53 -1.76
N VAL A 5 17.98 13.99 -2.05
CA VAL A 5 18.19 12.53 -2.08
C VAL A 5 18.12 11.95 -0.68
N GLN A 6 18.73 12.61 0.31
CA GLN A 6 18.60 12.20 1.72
C GLN A 6 17.16 12.24 2.21
N ALA A 7 16.41 13.30 1.89
CA ALA A 7 15.00 13.39 2.25
C ALA A 7 14.16 12.28 1.58
N ALA A 8 14.40 12.00 0.30
CA ALA A 8 13.71 10.93 -0.42
C ALA A 8 14.05 9.54 0.15
N LEU A 9 15.32 9.29 0.49
CA LEU A 9 15.74 8.04 1.12
C LEU A 9 15.13 7.86 2.51
N LEU A 10 15.12 8.91 3.32
CA LEU A 10 14.47 8.89 4.63
C LEU A 10 12.98 8.62 4.49
N GLN A 11 12.31 9.29 3.56
CA GLN A 11 10.88 9.11 3.32
C GLN A 11 10.54 7.68 2.87
N VAL A 12 11.26 7.14 1.89
CA VAL A 12 11.06 5.76 1.41
C VAL A 12 11.34 4.75 2.53
N THR A 13 12.40 4.98 3.31
CA THR A 13 12.73 4.10 4.45
C THR A 13 11.64 4.18 5.52
N LEU A 14 11.13 5.37 5.82
CA LEU A 14 10.04 5.56 6.77
C LEU A 14 8.76 4.87 6.30
N ASP A 15 8.44 4.97 5.01
CA ASP A 15 7.26 4.36 4.41
C ASP A 15 7.34 2.84 4.45
N ILE A 16 8.50 2.26 4.09
CA ILE A 16 8.74 0.82 4.17
C ILE A 16 8.70 0.35 5.63
N ALA A 17 9.30 1.12 6.56
CA ALA A 17 9.29 0.79 7.98
C ALA A 17 7.88 0.87 8.57
N LEU A 18 7.09 1.89 8.22
CA LEU A 18 5.69 2.03 8.61
C LEU A 18 4.85 0.90 8.03
N MET A 19 4.95 0.62 6.74
CA MET A 19 4.20 -0.45 6.08
C MET A 19 4.57 -1.82 6.64
N GLY A 20 5.86 -2.10 6.83
CA GLY A 20 6.36 -3.34 7.42
C GLY A 20 5.96 -3.50 8.89
N SER A 21 6.03 -2.43 9.69
CA SER A 21 5.60 -2.46 11.09
C SER A 21 4.09 -2.59 11.21
N VAL A 22 3.28 -1.92 10.40
CA VAL A 22 1.82 -2.10 10.35
C VAL A 22 1.47 -3.54 9.96
N LEU A 23 2.16 -4.11 8.98
CA LEU A 23 1.94 -5.50 8.58
C LEU A 23 2.36 -6.50 9.68
N TYR A 24 3.51 -6.26 10.31
CA TYR A 24 4.01 -7.08 11.42
C TYR A 24 3.10 -6.99 12.63
N TRP A 25 2.66 -5.78 13.00
CA TRP A 25 1.72 -5.53 14.07
C TRP A 25 0.36 -6.16 13.78
N ALA A 26 -0.14 -6.07 12.55
CA ALA A 26 -1.32 -6.81 12.14
C ALA A 26 -1.11 -8.29 12.43
N LEU A 27 -0.08 -8.93 11.87
CA LEU A 27 0.18 -10.36 12.03
C LEU A 27 0.43 -10.79 13.49
N LEU A 28 1.05 -9.93 14.31
CA LEU A 28 1.23 -10.13 15.75
C LEU A 28 -0.12 -10.11 16.48
N LEU A 29 -1.01 -9.17 16.12
CA LEU A 29 -2.37 -9.06 16.64
C LEU A 29 -3.23 -10.27 16.28
N TYR A 30 -2.97 -10.89 15.12
CA TYR A 30 -3.61 -12.15 14.68
C TYR A 30 -2.85 -13.41 15.14
N ARG A 31 -1.87 -13.28 16.06
CA ARG A 31 -1.08 -14.38 16.67
C ARG A 31 -0.41 -15.32 15.66
N ARG A 32 -0.03 -14.82 14.48
CA ARG A 32 0.65 -15.58 13.41
C ARG A 32 1.87 -14.83 12.84
N PRO A 33 2.86 -14.43 13.67
CA PRO A 33 4.05 -13.73 13.18
C PRO A 33 4.89 -14.60 12.23
N GLU A 34 4.78 -15.93 12.33
CA GLU A 34 5.44 -16.91 11.45
C GLU A 34 5.07 -16.75 9.97
N ARG A 35 3.90 -16.15 9.66
CA ARG A 35 3.44 -15.92 8.28
C ARG A 35 3.84 -14.55 7.72
N PHE A 36 4.60 -13.75 8.46
CA PHE A 36 5.07 -12.44 8.04
C PHE A 36 5.93 -12.50 6.78
N GLU A 37 7.00 -13.30 6.79
CA GLU A 37 7.91 -13.48 5.66
C GLU A 37 7.16 -13.85 4.37
N GLN A 38 6.22 -14.79 4.48
CA GLN A 38 5.43 -15.28 3.36
C GLN A 38 4.43 -14.23 2.85
N THR A 39 3.72 -13.55 3.74
CA THR A 39 2.71 -12.54 3.38
C THR A 39 3.37 -11.29 2.82
N PHE A 40 4.47 -10.85 3.43
CA PHE A 40 5.26 -9.70 2.98
C PHE A 40 5.88 -9.98 1.61
N SER A 41 6.56 -11.12 1.44
CA SER A 41 7.14 -11.50 0.14
C SER A 41 6.07 -11.67 -0.94
N ALA A 42 4.89 -12.21 -0.60
CA ALA A 42 3.78 -12.32 -1.54
C ALA A 42 3.21 -10.95 -1.94
N LEU A 43 3.05 -10.01 -1.00
CA LEU A 43 2.60 -8.64 -1.28
C LEU A 43 3.62 -7.90 -2.14
N THR A 44 4.90 -7.90 -1.75
CA THR A 44 5.95 -7.17 -2.47
C THR A 44 6.22 -7.81 -3.84
N GLY A 45 6.21 -9.14 -3.92
CA GLY A 45 6.35 -9.88 -5.18
C GLY A 45 5.18 -9.64 -6.14
N SER A 46 3.94 -9.72 -5.66
CA SER A 46 2.76 -9.44 -6.49
C SER A 46 2.69 -7.97 -6.92
N GLY A 47 3.00 -7.03 -6.03
CA GLY A 47 3.10 -5.60 -6.37
C GLY A 47 4.15 -5.33 -7.44
N THR A 48 5.31 -5.99 -7.35
CA THR A 48 6.37 -5.89 -8.37
C THR A 48 5.89 -6.43 -9.72
N LEU A 49 5.23 -7.59 -9.74
CA LEU A 49 4.66 -8.18 -10.96
C LEU A 49 3.59 -7.29 -11.60
N ILE A 50 2.66 -6.76 -10.79
CA ILE A 50 1.64 -5.83 -11.26
C ILE A 50 2.28 -4.57 -11.85
N THR A 51 3.32 -4.03 -11.20
CA THR A 51 4.05 -2.86 -11.70
C THR A 51 4.75 -3.16 -13.02
N LEU A 52 5.40 -4.32 -13.14
CA LEU A 52 6.01 -4.80 -14.39
C LEU A 52 5.00 -4.91 -15.53
N LEU A 53 3.80 -5.41 -15.24
CA LEU A 53 2.70 -5.49 -16.21
C LEU A 53 2.08 -4.13 -16.52
N ALA A 54 2.10 -3.19 -15.59
CA ALA A 54 1.62 -1.83 -15.79
C ALA A 54 2.54 -1.01 -16.72
N LEU A 55 3.86 -1.25 -16.69
CA LEU A 55 4.84 -0.50 -17.52
C LEU A 55 4.50 -0.47 -19.03
N PRO A 56 4.29 -1.60 -19.73
CA PRO A 56 3.95 -1.58 -21.15
C PRO A 56 2.61 -0.88 -21.42
N LEU A 57 1.63 -1.00 -20.50
CA LEU A 57 0.34 -0.32 -20.58
C LEU A 57 0.47 1.20 -20.43
N ILE A 58 1.28 1.65 -19.49
CA ILE A 58 1.59 3.07 -19.29
C ILE A 58 2.34 3.60 -20.52
N TYR A 59 3.33 2.85 -21.01
CA TYR A 59 4.08 3.24 -22.21
C TYR A 59 3.16 3.40 -23.41
N TRP A 60 2.24 2.45 -23.65
CA TRP A 60 1.22 2.56 -24.68
C TRP A 60 0.35 3.80 -24.47
N SER A 61 -0.20 3.97 -23.27
CA SER A 61 -1.10 5.09 -22.95
C SER A 61 -0.45 6.45 -23.17
N VAL A 62 0.84 6.60 -22.85
CA VAL A 62 1.57 7.87 -22.97
C VAL A 62 2.08 8.13 -24.39
N HIS A 63 2.55 7.11 -25.12
CA HIS A 63 3.28 7.31 -26.38
C HIS A 63 2.51 6.93 -27.65
N LYS A 64 1.44 6.14 -27.53
CA LYS A 64 0.75 5.53 -28.67
C LYS A 64 -0.74 5.85 -28.72
N ALA A 65 -1.36 6.24 -27.61
CA ALA A 65 -2.80 6.52 -27.57
C ALA A 65 -3.10 7.96 -28.02
N THR A 66 -3.88 8.11 -29.08
CA THR A 66 -4.61 9.35 -29.37
C THR A 66 -5.91 9.35 -28.55
N LEU A 67 -6.53 10.52 -28.33
CA LEU A 67 -7.76 10.66 -27.52
C LEU A 67 -8.88 9.66 -27.89
N ASN A 68 -8.94 9.22 -29.16
CA ASN A 68 -9.93 8.26 -29.65
C ASN A 68 -9.58 6.78 -29.35
N ASP A 69 -8.32 6.45 -29.10
CA ASP A 69 -7.82 5.08 -28.85
C ASP A 69 -7.51 4.82 -27.36
N MET A 70 -7.79 5.78 -26.48
CA MET A 70 -7.51 5.67 -25.04
C MET A 70 -8.41 4.65 -24.32
N THR A 71 -9.56 4.29 -24.87
CA THR A 71 -10.54 3.41 -24.23
C THR A 71 -9.96 2.03 -23.87
N LEU A 72 -9.18 1.43 -24.78
CA LEU A 72 -8.66 0.08 -24.59
C LEU A 72 -7.51 0.02 -23.55
N PRO A 73 -6.50 0.91 -23.59
CA PRO A 73 -5.51 1.02 -22.52
C PRO A 73 -6.13 1.30 -21.14
N LEU A 74 -7.15 2.18 -21.06
CA LEU A 74 -7.85 2.48 -19.80
C LEU A 74 -8.58 1.24 -19.23
N LEU A 75 -9.29 0.49 -20.07
CA LEU A 75 -9.99 -0.73 -19.64
C LEU A 75 -9.02 -1.81 -19.16
N LEU A 76 -7.87 -1.98 -19.84
CA LEU A 76 -6.83 -2.91 -19.40
C LEU A 76 -6.21 -2.46 -18.07
N MET A 77 -5.98 -1.16 -17.88
CA MET A 77 -5.47 -0.62 -16.62
C MET A 77 -6.48 -0.82 -15.49
N LEU A 78 -7.77 -0.59 -15.73
CA LEU A 78 -8.84 -0.85 -14.77
C LEU A 78 -8.93 -2.35 -14.42
N GLY A 79 -8.85 -3.23 -15.42
CA GLY A 79 -8.78 -4.67 -15.23
C GLY A 79 -7.58 -5.09 -14.39
N LEU A 80 -6.41 -4.48 -14.62
CA LEU A 80 -5.19 -4.72 -13.84
C LEU A 80 -5.36 -4.28 -12.39
N VAL A 81 -6.01 -3.14 -12.13
CA VAL A 81 -6.33 -2.65 -10.78
C VAL A 81 -7.28 -3.61 -10.07
N ILE A 82 -8.37 -4.03 -10.73
CA ILE A 82 -9.32 -5.00 -10.17
C ILE A 82 -8.62 -6.31 -9.84
N TRP A 83 -7.77 -6.79 -10.75
CA TRP A 83 -6.99 -8.00 -10.54
C TRP A 83 -5.98 -7.86 -9.40
N SER A 84 -5.32 -6.71 -9.27
CA SER A 84 -4.43 -6.39 -8.14
C SER A 84 -5.18 -6.44 -6.80
N ILE A 85 -6.37 -5.82 -6.72
CA ILE A 85 -7.21 -5.87 -5.52
C ILE A 85 -7.61 -7.31 -5.21
N ALA A 86 -7.98 -8.11 -6.21
CA ALA A 86 -8.32 -9.52 -6.03
C ALA A 86 -7.13 -10.34 -5.50
N ILE A 87 -5.92 -10.11 -6.02
CA ILE A 87 -4.69 -10.75 -5.55
C ILE A 87 -4.42 -10.38 -4.09
N ILE A 88 -4.47 -9.09 -3.74
CA ILE A 88 -4.26 -8.62 -2.37
C ILE A 88 -5.31 -9.23 -1.44
N ALA A 89 -6.59 -9.20 -1.83
CA ALA A 89 -7.67 -9.82 -1.05
C ALA A 89 -7.46 -11.32 -0.86
N HIS A 90 -6.96 -12.03 -1.88
CA HIS A 90 -6.65 -13.45 -1.79
C HIS A 90 -5.47 -13.74 -0.86
N ILE A 91 -4.37 -12.98 -0.97
CA ILE A 91 -3.18 -13.08 -0.10
C ILE A 91 -3.57 -12.80 1.35
N VAL A 92 -4.30 -11.70 1.58
CA VAL A 92 -4.80 -11.29 2.91
C VAL A 92 -5.74 -12.36 3.46
N ARG A 93 -6.69 -12.87 2.66
CA ARG A 93 -7.61 -13.94 3.11
C ARG A 93 -6.85 -15.20 3.54
N HIS A 94 -5.78 -15.57 2.84
CA HIS A 94 -4.95 -16.73 3.16
C HIS A 94 -3.99 -16.48 4.34
N ALA A 95 -3.57 -15.23 4.53
CA ALA A 95 -2.70 -14.81 5.63
C ALA A 95 -3.45 -14.71 6.96
N PHE A 96 -4.70 -14.23 6.94
CA PHE A 96 -5.43 -13.87 8.17
C PHE A 96 -6.51 -14.88 8.61
N ASP A 97 -6.92 -15.83 7.77
CA ASP A 97 -7.80 -16.96 8.12
C ASP A 97 -9.08 -16.62 8.95
N THR A 98 -9.58 -15.35 9.00
CA THR A 98 -10.82 -14.89 9.67
C THR A 98 -11.15 -13.38 9.40
N PRO A 99 -12.34 -12.81 9.74
CA PRO A 99 -13.04 -11.79 8.93
C PRO A 99 -12.58 -10.33 9.07
N LEU A 100 -12.70 -9.62 7.92
CA LEU A 100 -12.34 -8.23 7.58
C LEU A 100 -12.70 -7.12 8.60
N TRP A 101 -13.67 -7.34 9.48
CA TRP A 101 -14.29 -6.29 10.31
C TRP A 101 -13.34 -5.75 11.40
N LEU A 102 -12.47 -6.58 11.96
CA LEU A 102 -11.58 -6.20 13.06
C LEU A 102 -10.40 -5.33 12.61
N GLY A 103 -9.87 -5.56 11.40
CA GLY A 103 -8.81 -4.73 10.82
C GLY A 103 -9.29 -3.32 10.48
N SER A 104 -10.54 -3.20 10.01
CA SER A 104 -11.16 -1.90 9.74
C SER A 104 -11.38 -1.12 11.03
N LEU A 105 -11.84 -1.78 12.11
CA LEU A 105 -11.99 -1.18 13.43
C LEU A 105 -10.64 -0.65 13.96
N TYR A 106 -9.56 -1.39 13.75
CA TYR A 106 -8.23 -0.99 14.22
C TYR A 106 -7.61 0.14 13.40
N ALA A 107 -7.74 0.11 12.07
CA ALA A 107 -7.34 1.22 11.20
C ALA A 107 -8.07 2.51 11.58
N PHE A 108 -9.36 2.40 11.89
CA PHE A 108 -10.17 3.51 12.36
C PHE A 108 -9.63 4.10 13.66
N VAL A 109 -9.30 3.26 14.65
CA VAL A 109 -8.70 3.70 15.93
C VAL A 109 -7.33 4.34 15.69
N TYR A 110 -6.47 3.75 14.85
CA TYR A 110 -5.14 4.28 14.55
C TYR A 110 -5.21 5.65 13.86
N THR A 111 -6.10 5.83 12.88
CA THR A 111 -6.28 7.12 12.21
C THR A 111 -6.72 8.21 13.19
N ILE A 112 -7.64 7.89 14.10
CA ILE A 112 -8.08 8.82 15.16
C ILE A 112 -6.90 9.17 16.10
N MET A 113 -6.10 8.17 16.48
CA MET A 113 -4.96 8.39 17.37
C MET A 113 -3.86 9.22 16.69
N SER A 114 -3.61 8.99 15.40
CA SER A 114 -2.66 9.78 14.61
C SER A 114 -3.11 11.23 14.45
N TRP A 115 -4.39 11.46 14.18
CA TRP A 115 -4.95 12.81 14.08
C TRP A 115 -4.89 13.56 15.42
N THR A 116 -5.22 12.89 16.53
CA THR A 116 -5.15 13.50 17.88
C THR A 116 -3.72 13.78 18.34
N LEU A 117 -2.77 12.92 18.02
CA LEU A 117 -1.36 13.17 18.31
C LEU A 117 -0.84 14.35 17.47
N THR A 118 -1.17 14.36 16.17
CA THR A 118 -0.77 15.45 15.28
C THR A 118 -1.34 16.78 15.76
N SER A 119 -2.61 16.84 16.18
CA SER A 119 -3.21 18.06 16.73
C SER A 119 -2.57 18.49 18.05
N TRP A 120 -2.12 17.54 18.89
CA TRP A 120 -1.37 17.84 20.11
C TRP A 120 0.01 18.44 19.82
N PHE A 121 0.71 17.94 18.81
CA PHE A 121 2.02 18.48 18.42
C PHE A 121 1.94 19.79 17.62
N THR A 122 0.81 20.04 16.94
CA THR A 122 0.61 21.24 16.12
C THR A 122 -0.16 22.35 16.80
N THR A 123 -0.67 22.16 18.03
CA THR A 123 -1.20 23.25 18.85
C THR A 123 -0.04 24.06 19.41
N PRO A 124 0.17 25.33 18.99
CA PRO A 124 1.16 26.19 19.63
C PRO A 124 0.67 26.41 21.06
N GLN A 125 1.54 26.09 22.03
CA GLN A 125 1.44 26.56 23.41
C GLN A 125 1.46 28.09 23.38
N THR A 126 0.30 28.72 23.18
CA THR A 126 0.09 30.15 23.38
C THR A 126 -0.62 30.28 24.72
N GLY A 127 0.19 30.52 25.75
CA GLY A 127 -0.28 31.20 26.95
C GLY A 127 -0.59 32.67 26.66
#